data_AF-A0A965KR81-F1
#
_entry.id   AF-A0A965KR81-F1
#
_cell.length_a   1.000
_cell.length_b   1.000
_cell.length_c   1.000
_cell.angle_alpha   90.00
_cell.angle_beta   90.00
_cell.angle_gamma   90.00
#
_symmetry.space_group_name_H-M   'P 1'
#
loop_
_entity.id
_entity.type
_entity.pdbx_description
1 polymer ?
#
loop_
_entity_poly.entity_id
_entity_poly.type
_entity_poly.pdbx_seq_one_letter_code
_entity_poly.pdbx_strand_id
1 'polypeptide(L)' 'MSNLFTAGDRVLFIDTKERRYLVTLEDTGEFHSHAGFVPHKLVIGSQEGITVESTKGAKYVVMRPTLEDFVL' A
#
# COMPACT_ATOMS: atom_id res chain seq x y z
N MET A 1 -5.16 8.04 -18.40
CA MET A 1 -4.02 8.66 -17.71
C MET A 1 -3.55 7.67 -16.67
N SER A 2 -2.33 7.14 -16.79
CA SER A 2 -1.78 6.23 -15.78
C SER A 2 -1.41 7.05 -14.54
N ASN A 3 -2.23 6.99 -13.50
CA ASN A 3 -1.97 7.69 -12.26
C ASN A 3 -1.08 6.83 -11.35
N LEU A 4 0.23 6.95 -11.52
CA LEU A 4 1.21 6.23 -10.72
C LEU A 4 1.16 6.70 -9.27
N PHE A 5 1.52 5.82 -8.33
CA PHE A 5 1.73 6.22 -6.95
C PHE A 5 2.97 7.10 -6.81
N THR A 6 2.89 8.09 -5.93
CA THR A 6 3.96 9.03 -5.61
C THR A 6 4.12 9.16 -4.10
N ALA A 7 5.27 9.64 -3.64
CA ALA A 7 5.45 9.98 -2.23
C ALA A 7 4.41 11.04 -1.80
N GLY A 8 3.85 10.89 -0.61
CA GLY A 8 2.74 11.69 -0.10
C GLY A 8 1.35 11.16 -0.44
N ASP A 9 1.22 10.21 -1.39
CA ASP A 9 -0.06 9.55 -1.64
C ASP A 9 -0.49 8.75 -0.41
N ARG A 10 -1.77 8.89 -0.02
CA ARG A 10 -2.42 7.95 0.90
C ARG A 10 -2.87 6.73 0.10
N VAL A 11 -2.54 5.55 0.58
CA VAL A 11 -2.86 4.27 -0.06
C VAL A 11 -3.36 3.26 0.96
N LEU A 12 -4.09 2.26 0.47
CA LEU A 12 -4.50 1.10 1.22
C LEU A 12 -3.64 -0.09 0.83
N PHE A 13 -3.02 -0.73 1.80
CA PHE A 13 -2.54 -2.10 1.65
C PHE A 13 -3.68 -3.04 2.02
N ILE A 14 -4.09 -3.90 1.09
CA ILE A 14 -5.17 -4.87 1.30
C ILE A 14 -4.56 -6.27 1.29
N ASP A 15 -4.67 -6.99 2.41
CA ASP A 15 -4.17 -8.35 2.51
C ASP A 15 -5.13 -9.38 1.89
N THR A 16 -4.72 -10.65 1.87
CA THR A 16 -5.55 -11.76 1.35
C THR A 16 -6.79 -12.07 2.19
N LYS A 17 -6.91 -11.47 3.37
CA LYS A 17 -8.08 -11.55 4.27
C LYS A 17 -8.93 -10.28 4.20
N GLU A 18 -8.72 -9.45 3.17
CA GLU A 18 -9.41 -8.18 2.92
C GLU A 18 -9.23 -7.14 4.03
N ARG A 19 -8.20 -7.29 4.89
CA ARG A 19 -7.86 -6.28 5.89
C ARG A 19 -7.19 -5.10 5.20
N ARG A 20 -7.67 -3.90 5.51
CA ARG A 20 -7.23 -2.65 4.89
C ARG A 20 -6.37 -1.85 5.85
N TYR A 21 -5.21 -1.42 5.38
CA TYR A 21 -4.26 -0.62 6.14
C TYR A 21 -4.00 0.69 5.41
N LEU A 22 -4.49 1.80 5.98
CA LEU A 22 -4.26 3.15 5.43
C LEU A 22 -2.86 3.64 5.80
N VAL A 23 -2.07 3.93 4.78
CA VAL A 23 -0.65 4.30 4.89
C VAL A 23 -0.38 5.50 4.00
N THR A 24 0.50 6.41 4.43
CA THR A 24 1.03 7.48 3.58
C THR A 24 2.37 7.04 3.02
N LEU A 25 2.54 7.10 1.69
CA LEU A 25 3.79 6.74 1.04
C LEU A 25 4.87 7.78 1.30
N GLU A 26 6.09 7.31 1.48
CA GLU A 26 7.29 8.10 1.75
C GLU A 26 8.48 7.45 1.04
N ASP A 27 9.43 8.23 0.51
CA ASP A 27 10.53 7.71 -0.32
C ASP A 27 11.37 6.63 0.38
N THR A 28 11.55 6.76 1.70
CA THR A 28 12.29 5.81 2.53
C THR A 28 11.40 5.06 3.52
N GLY A 29 10.07 5.17 3.37
CA GLY A 29 9.12 4.60 4.32
C GLY A 29 8.91 3.10 4.13
N GLU A 30 8.31 2.49 5.15
CA GLU A 30 7.99 1.08 5.18
C GLU A 30 6.59 0.87 5.78
N PHE A 31 5.80 0.01 5.15
CA PHE A 31 4.56 -0.50 5.74
C PHE A 31 4.89 -1.74 6.58
N HIS A 32 4.59 -1.71 7.88
CA HIS A 32 4.85 -2.80 8.81
C HIS A 32 3.58 -3.57 9.16
N SER A 33 3.67 -4.90 9.15
CA SER A 33 2.61 -5.80 9.60
C SER A 33 3.22 -6.95 10.41
N HIS A 34 2.37 -7.81 10.97
CA HIS A 34 2.83 -9.05 11.62
C HIS A 34 3.65 -9.95 10.65
N ALA A 35 3.38 -9.85 9.36
CA ALA A 35 4.05 -10.61 8.30
C ALA A 35 5.31 -9.90 7.74
N GLY A 36 5.93 -9.01 8.51
CA GLY A 36 7.13 -8.28 8.08
C GLY A 36 6.76 -6.93 7.49
N PHE A 37 7.61 -6.41 6.60
CA PHE A 37 7.43 -5.07 6.06
C PHE A 37 7.49 -5.02 4.54
N VAL A 38 6.89 -3.99 3.97
CA VAL A 38 6.96 -3.66 2.54
C VAL A 38 7.60 -2.27 2.39
N PRO A 39 8.77 -2.16 1.75
CA PRO A 39 9.35 -0.85 1.41
C PRO A 39 8.43 -0.06 0.47
N HIS A 40 8.16 1.20 0.79
CA HIS A 40 7.29 2.07 -0.02
C HIS A 40 7.81 2.26 -1.46
N LYS A 41 9.13 2.16 -1.67
CA LYS A 41 9.75 2.18 -3.01
C LYS A 41 9.26 1.08 -3.96
N LEU A 42 8.68 -0.01 -3.44
CA LEU A 42 8.08 -1.05 -4.28
C LEU A 42 6.70 -0.64 -4.83
N VAL A 43 6.07 0.37 -4.22
CA VAL A 43 4.76 0.89 -4.58
C VAL A 43 4.89 2.18 -5.40
N ILE A 44 5.76 3.10 -4.96
CA ILE A 44 6.00 4.37 -5.66
C ILE A 44 6.45 4.10 -7.09
N GLY A 45 5.85 4.81 -8.06
CA GLY A 45 6.08 4.62 -9.48
C GLY A 45 5.29 3.47 -10.11
N SER A 46 4.53 2.70 -9.32
CA SER A 46 3.64 1.65 -9.83
C SER A 46 2.22 2.14 -10.01
N GLN A 47 1.42 1.40 -10.79
CA GLN A 47 0.00 1.67 -10.97
C GLN A 47 -0.82 1.13 -9.80
N GLU A 48 -1.98 1.75 -9.61
CA GLU A 48 -3.03 1.25 -8.71
C GLU A 48 -3.42 -0.20 -9.05
N GLY A 49 -3.65 -1.01 -8.02
CA GLY A 49 -3.94 -2.44 -8.15
C GLY A 49 -2.69 -3.34 -8.20
N ILE A 50 -1.48 -2.77 -8.07
CA ILE A 50 -0.25 -3.57 -7.95
C ILE A 50 -0.32 -4.52 -6.75
N THR A 51 0.22 -5.73 -6.92
CA THR A 51 0.50 -6.65 -5.81
C THR A 51 1.96 -6.55 -5.41
N VAL A 52 2.22 -6.33 -4.12
CA VAL A 52 3.56 -6.30 -3.53
C VAL A 52 3.68 -7.36 -2.46
N GLU A 53 4.90 -7.83 -2.23
CA GLU A 53 5.22 -8.86 -1.25
C GLU A 53 6.04 -8.27 -0.10
N SER A 54 5.68 -8.61 1.13
CA SER A 54 6.43 -8.27 2.33
C SER A 54 7.67 -9.15 2.50
N THR A 55 8.57 -8.74 3.38
CA THR A 55 9.79 -9.51 3.70
C THR A 55 9.56 -10.91 4.27
N LYS A 56 8.34 -11.27 4.74
CA LYS A 56 7.99 -12.64 5.11
C LYS A 56 6.99 -13.32 4.16
N GLY A 57 6.84 -12.81 2.95
CA GLY A 57 6.07 -13.47 1.88
C GLY A 57 4.57 -13.21 1.85
N ALA A 58 4.04 -12.35 2.74
CA ALA A 58 2.64 -11.93 2.65
C ALA A 58 2.44 -10.96 1.48
N LYS A 59 1.36 -11.15 0.73
CA LYS A 59 0.99 -10.35 -0.44
C LYS A 59 -0.06 -9.31 -0.08
N TYR A 60 0.09 -8.13 -0.67
CA TYR A 60 -0.81 -7.00 -0.51
C TYR A 60 -1.15 -6.40 -1.87
N VAL A 61 -2.43 -6.13 -2.10
CA VAL A 61 -2.88 -5.29 -3.21
C VAL A 61 -2.90 -3.85 -2.73
N VAL A 62 -2.34 -2.93 -3.52
CA VAL A 62 -2.27 -1.51 -3.16
C VAL A 62 -3.27 -0.70 -3.98
N MET A 63 -4.17 0.00 -3.28
CA MET A 63 -5.25 0.80 -3.86
C MET A 63 -5.26 2.23 -3.32
N ARG A 64 -5.88 3.19 -4.00
CA ARG A 64 -6.16 4.52 -3.44
C ARG A 64 -7.37 4.41 -2.50
N PRO A 65 -7.36 5.12 -1.35
CA PRO A 65 -8.48 5.11 -0.43
C PRO A 65 -9.67 5.86 -1.04
N THR A 66 -10.86 5.36 -0.75
CA THR A 66 -12.13 6.01 -1.03
C THR A 66 -12.55 6.91 0.13
N LEU A 67 -13.59 7.74 -0.06
CA LEU A 67 -14.17 8.54 1.02
C LEU A 67 -14.64 7.69 2.21
N GLU A 68 -15.14 6.48 1.95
CA GLU A 68 -15.61 5.57 2.99
C GLU A 68 -14.48 5.09 3.90
N ASP A 69 -13.24 5.00 3.38
CA ASP A 69 -12.07 4.59 4.17
C ASP A 69 -11.62 5.68 5.17
N PHE A 70 -12.20 6.89 5.13
CA PHE A 70 -11.95 7.98 6.08
C PHE A 70 -13.03 8.13 7.16
N VAL A 71 -14.14 7.38 7.05
CA VAL A 71 -15.27 7.46 7.98
C VAL A 71 -15.35 6.15 8.77
N LEU A 72 -14.62 6.09 9.89
CA LEU A 72 -14.65 5.00 10.87
C LEU A 72 -15.01 5.54 12.25
#